data_AF-A0A969LLY6-F1
#
_entry.id   AF-A0A969LLY6-F1
#
_cell.length_a   1.000
_cell.length_b   1.000
_cell.length_c   1.000
_cell.angle_alpha   90.00
_cell.angle_beta   90.00
_cell.angle_gamma   90.00
#
_symmetry.space_group_name_H-M   'P 1'
#
loop_
_entity.id
_entity.type
_entity.pdbx_description
1 polymer ?
#
loop_
_entity_poly.entity_id
_entity_poly.type
_entity_poly.pdbx_seq_one_letter_code
_entity_poly.pdbx_strand_id
1 'polypeptide(L)'
;MKLDITNKIYNDPDAARAHLEEQLWPNGPVCPHCGSFNATALEGKAHRKGLYQCNEHECREQFSVTVGTVFERSKIGLHKWVLAAHLFAASKKGISSKQIQRMLGVTYKSAWFMTMRLREASKDKYASPIGGEGKIVESDETFVGGKKKNVHKGKPEPKKHAVHALVERGGEVRAKHVADVTAKTLREAIFTQASRKSEFHTDESLTYYWMGKEFAKHKTVNHSQDEYYKDGAGVQSAESFFAIMKRGITGSFHSVSEQHLQRYLDEFAFRWNNRSSLGIEDFERANQLVKGAAGRRLTYRGPDEAKDA
;
A
#
# COMPACT_ATOMS: atom_id res chain seq x y z
N MET A 1 -9.21 -11.48 15.70
CA MET A 1 -8.59 -11.30 17.03
C MET A 1 -8.60 -9.82 17.36
N LYS A 2 -9.11 -9.41 18.54
CA LYS A 2 -8.98 -8.03 19.01
C LYS A 2 -7.50 -7.75 19.29
N LEU A 3 -7.00 -6.54 19.00
CA LEU A 3 -5.62 -6.17 19.30
C LEU A 3 -5.35 -6.33 20.80
N ASP A 4 -4.46 -7.26 21.14
CA ASP A 4 -3.85 -7.34 22.46
C ASP A 4 -2.50 -6.62 22.42
N ILE A 5 -2.48 -5.38 22.88
CA ILE A 5 -1.26 -4.56 22.94
C ILE A 5 -0.20 -5.11 23.91
N THR A 6 -0.59 -6.02 24.80
CA THR A 6 0.33 -6.66 25.75
C THR A 6 1.01 -7.90 25.16
N ASN A 7 0.60 -8.33 23.97
CA ASN A 7 1.20 -9.46 23.27
C ASN A 7 2.73 -9.26 23.14
N LYS A 8 3.48 -10.33 23.41
CA LYS A 8 4.95 -10.30 23.42
C LYS A 8 5.53 -9.86 22.09
N ILE A 9 4.88 -10.12 20.96
CA ILE A 9 5.39 -9.69 19.63
C ILE A 9 5.53 -8.15 19.53
N TYR A 10 4.83 -7.39 20.35
CA TYR A 10 4.90 -5.92 20.38
C TYR A 10 5.87 -5.37 21.42
N ASN A 11 6.36 -6.20 22.34
CA ASN A 11 7.14 -5.77 23.51
C ASN A 11 8.48 -6.49 23.66
N ASP A 12 8.68 -7.63 22.99
CA ASP A 12 9.89 -8.45 23.06
C ASP A 12 10.52 -8.61 21.66
N PRO A 13 11.80 -8.21 21.45
CA PRO A 13 12.47 -8.33 20.16
C PRO A 13 12.54 -9.76 19.60
N ASP A 14 12.67 -10.77 20.45
CA ASP A 14 12.81 -12.17 20.02
C ASP A 14 11.48 -12.78 19.59
N ALA A 15 10.40 -12.50 20.33
CA ALA A 15 9.04 -12.87 19.93
C ALA A 15 8.64 -12.17 18.63
N ALA A 16 9.00 -10.89 18.47
CA ALA A 16 8.77 -10.15 17.23
C ALA A 16 9.55 -10.78 16.06
N ARG A 17 10.80 -11.20 16.28
CA ARG A 17 11.59 -11.91 15.27
C ARG A 17 10.94 -13.23 14.87
N ALA A 18 10.55 -14.07 15.83
CA ALA A 18 9.90 -15.34 15.56
C ALA A 18 8.59 -15.15 14.76
N HIS A 19 7.82 -14.11 15.09
CA HIS A 19 6.64 -13.73 14.33
C HIS A 19 6.98 -13.32 12.89
N LEU A 20 8.04 -12.52 12.68
CA LEU A 20 8.49 -12.19 11.32
C LEU A 20 8.92 -13.45 10.54
N GLU A 21 9.63 -14.38 11.19
CA GLU A 21 10.05 -15.65 10.58
C GLU A 21 8.84 -16.48 10.17
N GLU A 22 7.83 -16.61 11.03
CA GLU A 22 6.57 -17.30 10.70
C GLU A 22 5.86 -16.67 9.49
N GLN A 23 5.78 -15.34 9.42
CA GLN A 23 5.05 -14.67 8.33
C GLN A 23 5.83 -14.66 7.01
N LEU A 24 7.16 -14.52 7.05
CA LEU A 24 7.99 -14.37 5.86
C LEU A 24 8.55 -15.71 5.35
N TRP A 25 8.69 -16.69 6.25
CA TRP A 25 9.28 -18.00 6.00
C TRP A 25 8.37 -19.13 6.51
N PRO A 26 7.13 -19.24 6.00
CA PRO A 26 6.17 -20.25 6.48
C PRO A 26 6.65 -21.69 6.27
N ASN A 27 7.56 -21.91 5.32
CA ASN A 27 8.14 -23.21 4.98
C ASN A 27 9.61 -23.34 5.42
N GLY A 28 10.06 -22.50 6.35
CA GLY A 28 11.45 -22.43 6.79
C GLY A 28 12.28 -21.37 6.06
N PRO A 29 13.51 -21.13 6.56
CA PRO A 29 14.35 -19.99 6.15
C PRO A 29 14.74 -20.07 4.68
N VAL A 30 14.53 -18.97 3.95
CA VAL A 30 14.93 -18.83 2.54
C VAL A 30 16.06 -17.81 2.45
N CYS A 31 17.21 -18.24 1.90
CA CYS A 31 18.35 -17.36 1.71
C CYS A 31 18.01 -16.24 0.71
N PRO A 32 18.09 -14.96 1.11
CA PRO A 32 17.73 -13.84 0.23
C PRO A 32 18.79 -13.57 -0.86
N HIS A 33 19.96 -14.20 -0.77
CA HIS A 33 21.05 -14.03 -1.73
C HIS A 33 20.94 -15.00 -2.92
N CYS A 34 20.54 -16.25 -2.68
CA CYS A 34 20.48 -17.29 -3.71
C CYS A 34 19.14 -18.05 -3.81
N GLY A 35 18.19 -17.79 -2.91
CA GLY A 35 16.88 -18.45 -2.90
C GLY A 35 16.86 -19.88 -2.33
N SER A 36 18.00 -20.42 -1.87
CA SER A 36 18.04 -21.76 -1.29
C SER A 36 17.34 -21.84 0.08
N PHE A 37 16.72 -22.99 0.32
CA PHE A 37 16.15 -23.39 1.62
C PHE A 37 17.18 -24.11 2.51
N ASN A 38 18.36 -24.42 1.97
CA ASN A 38 19.43 -25.10 2.68
C ASN A 38 20.22 -24.09 3.54
N ALA A 39 19.72 -23.86 4.75
CA ALA A 39 20.34 -22.96 5.70
C ALA A 39 20.32 -23.53 7.12
N THR A 40 21.39 -23.24 7.87
CA THR A 40 21.52 -23.66 9.28
C THR A 40 21.38 -22.45 10.20
N ALA A 41 20.58 -22.58 11.25
CA ALA A 41 20.51 -21.58 12.31
C ALA A 41 21.84 -21.54 13.07
N LEU A 42 22.42 -20.35 13.24
CA LEU A 42 23.61 -20.14 14.05
C LEU A 42 23.19 -19.85 15.49
N GLU A 43 23.42 -20.83 16.37
CA GLU A 43 23.00 -20.78 17.77
C GLU A 43 24.17 -20.53 18.73
N GLY A 44 23.85 -20.16 19.97
CA GLY A 44 24.83 -19.94 21.03
C GLY A 44 25.21 -18.47 21.26
N LYS A 45 25.99 -18.22 22.31
CA LYS A 45 26.31 -16.86 22.79
C LYS A 45 27.19 -16.05 21.83
N ALA A 46 27.90 -16.72 20.92
CA ALA A 46 28.77 -16.08 19.94
C ALA A 46 28.01 -15.44 18.77
N HIS A 47 26.74 -15.80 18.58
CA HIS A 47 25.93 -15.36 17.45
C HIS A 47 24.74 -14.53 17.90
N ARG A 48 24.37 -13.53 17.10
CA ARG A 48 23.11 -12.80 17.31
C ARG A 48 21.94 -13.76 17.03
N LYS A 49 20.87 -13.65 17.82
CA LYS A 49 19.66 -14.48 17.65
C LYS A 49 19.06 -14.29 16.24
N GLY A 50 18.66 -15.39 15.62
CA GLY A 50 18.05 -15.41 14.29
C GLY A 50 19.01 -15.18 13.13
N LEU A 51 20.29 -15.48 13.34
CA LEU A 51 21.28 -15.53 12.28
C LEU A 51 21.26 -16.91 11.64
N TYR A 52 21.23 -16.96 10.32
CA TYR A 52 21.28 -18.17 9.53
C TYR A 52 22.50 -18.13 8.61
N GLN A 53 23.09 -19.30 8.38
CA GLN A 53 24.18 -19.51 7.45
C GLN A 53 23.64 -20.27 6.23
N CYS A 54 23.78 -19.70 5.03
CA CYS A 54 23.48 -20.44 3.81
C CYS A 54 24.51 -21.57 3.62
N ASN A 55 24.04 -22.78 3.34
CA ASN A 55 24.89 -23.96 3.15
C ASN A 55 25.28 -24.20 1.69
N GLU A 56 24.67 -23.48 0.74
CA GLU A 56 25.07 -23.55 -0.67
C GLU A 56 26.53 -23.13 -0.84
N HIS A 57 27.30 -23.95 -1.56
CA HIS A 57 28.74 -23.78 -1.74
C HIS A 57 29.10 -22.43 -2.37
N GLU A 58 28.31 -21.98 -3.35
CA GLU A 58 28.53 -20.72 -4.06
C GLU A 58 28.06 -19.49 -3.28
N CYS A 59 27.18 -19.67 -2.29
CA CYS A 59 26.61 -18.55 -1.54
C CYS A 59 27.36 -18.33 -0.22
N ARG A 60 27.27 -19.28 0.72
CA ARG A 60 27.89 -19.19 2.07
C ARG A 60 27.69 -17.85 2.80
N GLU A 61 26.69 -17.07 2.42
CA GLU A 61 26.38 -15.79 3.07
C GLU A 61 25.52 -15.99 4.31
N GLN A 62 25.70 -15.12 5.30
CA GLN A 62 24.87 -15.07 6.50
C GLN A 62 23.70 -14.13 6.31
N PHE A 63 22.52 -14.54 6.79
CA PHE A 63 21.31 -13.74 6.68
C PHE A 63 20.43 -13.84 7.92
N SER A 64 19.40 -13.00 7.96
CA SER A 64 18.33 -13.07 8.95
C SER A 64 17.03 -12.74 8.25
N VAL A 65 15.90 -12.92 8.95
CA VAL A 65 14.56 -12.62 8.41
C VAL A 65 14.39 -11.19 7.90
N THR A 66 15.25 -10.27 8.36
CA THR A 66 15.21 -8.87 7.94
C THR A 66 15.87 -8.62 6.58
N VAL A 67 16.76 -9.50 6.12
CA VAL A 67 17.53 -9.28 4.89
C VAL A 67 16.63 -9.44 3.67
N GLY A 68 16.73 -8.51 2.71
CA GLY A 68 15.85 -8.45 1.54
C GLY A 68 14.47 -7.86 1.83
N THR A 69 14.23 -7.32 3.03
CA THR A 69 12.92 -6.78 3.44
C THR A 69 12.95 -5.29 3.76
N VAL A 70 11.78 -4.70 4.02
CA VAL A 70 11.66 -3.34 4.53
C VAL A 70 12.28 -3.17 5.94
N PHE A 71 12.60 -4.25 6.65
CA PHE A 71 13.23 -4.20 7.96
C PHE A 71 14.77 -4.15 7.88
N GLU A 72 15.35 -4.42 6.71
CA GLU A 72 16.80 -4.56 6.54
C GLU A 72 17.56 -3.27 6.92
N ARG A 73 18.71 -3.44 7.59
CA ARG A 73 19.60 -2.35 8.05
C ARG A 73 18.91 -1.32 8.96
N SER A 74 17.78 -1.68 9.59
CA SER A 74 17.17 -0.87 10.63
C SER A 74 17.78 -1.18 11.99
N LYS A 75 18.17 -0.14 12.74
CA LYS A 75 18.57 -0.26 14.16
C LYS A 75 17.38 -0.20 15.13
N ILE A 76 16.16 -0.09 14.59
CA ILE A 76 14.93 -0.04 15.38
C ILE A 76 14.55 -1.48 15.75
N GLY A 77 14.26 -1.73 17.03
CA GLY A 77 13.88 -3.05 17.52
C GLY A 77 12.68 -3.64 16.77
N LEU A 78 12.71 -4.95 16.50
CA LEU A 78 11.70 -5.63 15.68
C LEU A 78 10.30 -5.55 16.29
N HIS A 79 10.17 -5.58 17.62
CA HIS A 79 8.89 -5.41 18.31
C HIS A 79 8.23 -4.06 17.99
N LYS A 80 9.01 -2.99 17.83
CA LYS A 80 8.54 -1.69 17.38
C LYS A 80 8.11 -1.71 15.92
N TRP A 81 8.80 -2.45 15.05
CA TRP A 81 8.37 -2.64 13.67
C TRP A 81 7.05 -3.39 13.55
N VAL A 82 6.90 -4.49 14.29
CA VAL A 82 5.68 -5.29 14.32
C VAL A 82 4.51 -4.47 14.89
N LEU A 83 4.74 -3.70 15.96
CA LEU A 83 3.74 -2.78 16.51
C LEU A 83 3.39 -1.66 15.51
N ALA A 84 4.38 -1.04 14.86
CA ALA A 84 4.14 -0.03 13.84
C ALA A 84 3.34 -0.58 12.65
N ALA A 85 3.64 -1.79 12.20
CA ALA A 85 2.90 -2.47 11.13
C ALA A 85 1.44 -2.68 11.53
N HIS A 86 1.19 -3.13 12.77
CA HIS A 86 -0.17 -3.28 13.28
C HIS A 86 -0.93 -1.95 13.33
N LEU A 87 -0.35 -0.91 13.96
CA LEU A 87 -0.98 0.40 14.05
C LEU A 87 -1.24 1.02 12.67
N PHE A 88 -0.30 0.85 11.74
CA PHE A 88 -0.43 1.28 10.36
C PHE A 88 -1.56 0.56 9.64
N ALA A 89 -1.65 -0.76 9.75
CA ALA A 89 -2.70 -1.57 9.14
C ALA A 89 -4.10 -1.27 9.72
N ALA A 90 -4.21 -1.14 11.03
CA ALA A 90 -5.48 -0.92 11.74
C ALA A 90 -6.06 0.49 11.51
N SER A 91 -5.21 1.50 11.31
CA SER A 91 -5.64 2.90 11.19
C SER A 91 -6.29 3.21 9.83
N LYS A 92 -7.61 3.02 9.70
CA LYS A 92 -8.37 3.16 8.43
C LYS A 92 -8.13 4.47 7.66
N LYS A 93 -8.00 5.59 8.37
CA LYS A 93 -7.74 6.93 7.78
C LYS A 93 -6.25 7.30 7.77
N GLY A 94 -5.36 6.34 7.97
CA GLY A 94 -3.93 6.58 8.12
C GLY A 94 -3.50 6.93 9.54
N ILE A 95 -2.20 6.77 9.80
CA ILE A 95 -1.52 7.18 11.03
C ILE A 95 -0.30 8.02 10.67
N SER A 96 -0.17 9.20 11.29
CA SER A 96 0.94 10.11 11.00
C SER A 96 2.25 9.60 11.59
N SER A 97 3.38 9.93 10.97
CA SER A 97 4.70 9.62 11.53
C SER A 97 4.91 10.27 12.90
N LYS A 98 4.27 11.43 13.15
CA LYS A 98 4.24 12.08 14.47
C LYS A 98 3.49 11.26 15.53
N GLN A 99 2.40 10.59 15.15
CA GLN A 99 1.70 9.69 16.06
C GLN A 99 2.54 8.44 16.36
N ILE A 100 3.14 7.81 15.34
CA ILE A 100 4.06 6.69 15.52
C ILE A 100 5.25 7.07 16.43
N GLN A 101 5.80 8.28 16.25
CA GLN A 101 6.87 8.81 17.10
C GLN A 101 6.49 8.75 18.59
N ARG A 102 5.31 9.30 18.94
CA ARG A 102 4.81 9.36 20.32
C ARG A 102 4.53 7.98 20.88
N MET A 103 3.89 7.12 20.10
CA MET A 103 3.46 5.79 20.58
C MET A 103 4.64 4.83 20.79
N LEU A 104 5.68 4.91 19.96
CA LEU A 104 6.80 3.96 20.00
C LEU A 104 8.05 4.52 20.72
N GLY A 105 8.01 5.78 21.16
CA GLY A 105 9.15 6.44 21.79
C GLY A 105 10.40 6.46 20.90
N VAL A 106 10.22 6.68 19.60
CA VAL A 106 11.32 6.79 18.63
C VAL A 106 11.49 8.23 18.17
N THR A 107 12.58 8.54 17.46
CA THR A 107 12.72 9.87 16.84
C THR A 107 11.72 10.05 15.70
N TYR A 108 11.41 11.30 15.34
CA TYR A 108 10.57 11.57 14.17
C TYR A 108 11.17 10.99 12.89
N LYS A 109 12.49 11.12 12.69
CA LYS A 109 13.19 10.56 11.52
C LYS A 109 13.01 9.04 11.45
N SER A 110 13.13 8.35 12.58
CA SER A 110 12.87 6.91 12.68
C SER A 110 11.41 6.56 12.37
N ALA A 111 10.45 7.28 12.93
CA ALA A 111 9.02 7.04 12.66
C ALA A 111 8.67 7.30 11.18
N TRP A 112 9.20 8.37 10.58
CA TRP A 112 9.02 8.66 9.16
C TRP A 112 9.61 7.54 8.29
N PHE A 113 10.85 7.13 8.58
CA PHE A 113 11.52 6.00 7.93
C PHE A 113 10.69 4.72 8.01
N MET A 114 10.15 4.40 9.19
CA MET A 114 9.28 3.24 9.38
C MET A 114 8.02 3.33 8.52
N THR A 115 7.27 4.43 8.61
CA THR A 115 6.01 4.57 7.87
C THR A 115 6.21 4.55 6.36
N MET A 116 7.28 5.14 5.82
CA MET A 116 7.55 5.10 4.39
C MET A 116 7.90 3.69 3.88
N ARG A 117 8.60 2.92 4.71
CA ARG A 117 8.92 1.53 4.41
C ARG A 117 7.70 0.61 4.53
N LEU A 118 6.81 0.86 5.49
CA LEU A 118 5.52 0.18 5.56
C LEU A 118 4.62 0.52 4.36
N ARG A 119 4.67 1.76 3.84
CA ARG A 119 4.00 2.11 2.57
C ARG A 119 4.57 1.35 1.37
N GLU A 120 5.88 1.10 1.37
CA GLU A 120 6.48 0.23 0.34
C GLU A 120 5.98 -1.22 0.49
N ALA A 121 5.85 -1.72 1.72
CA ALA A 121 5.27 -3.04 1.99
C ALA A 121 3.80 -3.16 1.58
N SER A 122 3.03 -2.05 1.64
CA SER A 122 1.62 -2.02 1.26
C SER A 122 1.37 -1.97 -0.24
N LYS A 123 2.41 -1.79 -1.05
CA LYS A 123 2.27 -1.77 -2.51
C LYS A 123 1.83 -3.15 -2.99
N ASP A 124 0.73 -3.19 -3.73
CA ASP A 124 0.18 -4.45 -4.22
C ASP A 124 1.04 -5.04 -5.34
N LYS A 125 0.99 -6.37 -5.50
CA LYS A 125 1.57 -7.08 -6.65
C LYS A 125 0.41 -7.64 -7.47
N TYR A 126 -0.24 -6.77 -8.24
CA TYR A 126 -1.37 -7.16 -9.08
C TYR A 126 -0.97 -8.30 -10.03
N ALA A 127 -1.43 -9.53 -9.74
CA ALA A 127 -1.08 -10.71 -10.52
C ALA A 127 -1.98 -10.88 -11.76
N SER A 128 -3.20 -10.38 -11.70
CA SER A 128 -4.21 -10.47 -12.76
C SER A 128 -5.07 -9.20 -12.79
N PRO A 129 -5.83 -8.93 -13.87
CA PRO A 129 -6.87 -7.91 -13.86
C PRO A 129 -7.98 -8.19 -12.83
N ILE A 130 -8.64 -7.16 -12.30
CA ILE A 130 -9.88 -7.30 -11.49
C ILE A 130 -11.10 -7.48 -12.39
N GLY A 131 -12.21 -7.94 -11.82
CA GLY A 131 -13.44 -8.19 -12.54
C GLY A 131 -13.44 -9.51 -13.30
N GLY A 132 -14.28 -9.60 -14.34
CA GLY A 132 -14.57 -10.82 -15.07
C GLY A 132 -16.05 -10.98 -15.35
N GLU A 133 -16.43 -12.14 -15.88
CA GLU A 133 -17.84 -12.45 -16.17
C GLU A 133 -18.69 -12.36 -14.90
N GLY A 134 -19.81 -11.64 -14.98
CA GLY A 134 -20.70 -11.41 -13.84
C GLY A 134 -20.17 -10.43 -12.78
N LYS A 135 -19.02 -9.80 -13.00
CA LYS A 135 -18.45 -8.79 -12.08
C LYS A 135 -18.66 -7.37 -12.59
N ILE A 136 -18.79 -6.45 -11.63
CA ILE A 136 -18.89 -5.01 -11.91
C ILE A 136 -17.56 -4.34 -11.53
N VAL A 137 -17.00 -3.58 -12.46
CA VAL A 137 -15.81 -2.75 -12.24
C VAL A 137 -16.18 -1.29 -12.42
N GLU A 138 -15.98 -0.50 -11.37
CA GLU A 138 -16.17 0.94 -11.35
C GLU A 138 -14.84 1.65 -11.66
N SER A 139 -14.89 2.71 -12.45
CA SER A 139 -13.74 3.58 -12.73
C SER A 139 -14.13 5.04 -12.52
N ASP A 140 -13.28 5.76 -11.78
CA ASP A 140 -13.50 7.18 -11.48
C ASP A 140 -12.15 7.88 -11.21
N GLU A 141 -12.16 9.19 -11.24
CA GLU A 141 -11.02 10.05 -11.02
C GLU A 141 -11.26 11.06 -9.91
N THR A 142 -10.15 11.47 -9.31
CA THR A 142 -10.19 12.57 -8.36
C THR A 142 -8.91 13.36 -8.33
N PHE A 143 -8.98 14.55 -7.75
CA PHE A 143 -7.83 15.45 -7.63
C PHE A 143 -7.42 15.63 -6.16
N VAL A 144 -6.12 15.51 -5.91
CA VAL A 144 -5.47 15.76 -4.63
C VAL A 144 -4.61 17.00 -4.75
N GLY A 145 -4.80 17.97 -3.86
CA GLY A 145 -4.02 19.21 -3.86
C GLY A 145 -4.78 20.39 -3.27
N GLY A 146 -4.11 21.53 -3.17
CA GLY A 146 -4.71 22.76 -2.70
C GLY A 146 -5.86 23.23 -3.60
N LYS A 147 -6.85 23.91 -3.01
CA LYS A 147 -7.92 24.54 -3.78
C LYS A 147 -7.47 25.93 -4.24
N LYS A 148 -7.73 26.27 -5.51
CA LYS A 148 -7.51 27.63 -6.04
C LYS A 148 -8.07 28.74 -5.16
N LYS A 149 -9.27 28.53 -4.61
CA LYS A 149 -9.94 29.51 -3.73
C LYS A 149 -9.20 29.78 -2.41
N ASN A 150 -8.27 28.92 -2.01
CA ASN A 150 -7.47 29.07 -0.79
C ASN A 150 -6.09 29.69 -1.08
N VAL A 151 -5.84 30.14 -2.32
CA VAL A 151 -4.57 30.76 -2.71
C VAL A 151 -4.46 32.15 -2.07
N HIS A 152 -3.42 32.37 -1.27
CA HIS A 152 -3.08 33.69 -0.78
C HIS A 152 -2.58 34.59 -1.90
N LYS A 153 -2.86 35.90 -1.82
CA LYS A 153 -2.47 36.90 -2.82
C LYS A 153 -0.96 36.81 -3.11
N GLY A 154 -0.60 36.70 -4.40
CA GLY A 154 0.79 36.63 -4.86
C GLY A 154 1.46 35.25 -4.76
N LYS A 155 0.73 34.19 -4.40
CA LYS A 155 1.23 32.81 -4.46
C LYS A 155 0.72 32.09 -5.72
N PRO A 156 1.50 31.17 -6.31
CA PRO A 156 1.06 30.39 -7.45
C PRO A 156 -0.12 29.49 -7.06
N GLU A 157 -0.99 29.19 -8.04
CA GLU A 157 -2.05 28.22 -7.85
C GLU A 157 -1.44 26.83 -7.52
N PRO A 158 -1.86 26.17 -6.43
CA PRO A 158 -1.33 24.86 -6.07
C PRO A 158 -1.71 23.85 -7.16
N LYS A 159 -0.71 23.09 -7.60
CA LYS A 159 -0.90 21.98 -8.53
C LYS A 159 -1.86 20.96 -7.91
N LYS A 160 -2.80 20.48 -8.73
CA LYS A 160 -3.64 19.33 -8.41
C LYS A 160 -3.07 18.11 -9.09
N HIS A 161 -3.02 17.01 -8.36
CA HIS A 161 -2.55 15.73 -8.82
C HIS A 161 -3.74 14.83 -9.12
N ALA A 162 -3.79 14.29 -10.33
CA ALA A 162 -4.86 13.40 -10.75
C ALA A 162 -4.63 11.99 -10.19
N VAL A 163 -5.68 11.43 -9.62
CA VAL A 163 -5.71 10.07 -9.09
C VAL A 163 -6.83 9.33 -9.78
N HIS A 164 -6.51 8.18 -10.35
CA HIS A 164 -7.46 7.27 -10.96
C HIS A 164 -7.65 6.05 -10.05
N ALA A 165 -8.88 5.55 -9.95
CA ALA A 165 -9.19 4.33 -9.23
C ALA A 165 -10.04 3.37 -10.06
N LEU A 166 -9.72 2.08 -9.96
CA LEU A 166 -10.54 0.96 -10.41
C LEU A 166 -11.01 0.18 -9.20
N VAL A 167 -12.31 -0.09 -9.10
CA VAL A 167 -12.89 -0.81 -7.98
C VAL A 167 -13.76 -1.94 -8.48
N GLU A 168 -13.45 -3.18 -8.12
CA GLU A 168 -14.42 -4.27 -8.24
C GLU A 168 -15.47 -4.09 -7.13
N ARG A 169 -16.75 -4.02 -7.48
CA ARG A 169 -17.82 -3.85 -6.50
C ARG A 169 -17.82 -5.04 -5.53
N GLY A 170 -17.68 -4.74 -4.24
CA GLY A 170 -17.53 -5.77 -3.19
C GLY A 170 -16.15 -6.42 -3.11
N GLY A 171 -15.19 -6.03 -3.96
CA GLY A 171 -13.86 -6.61 -4.07
C GLY A 171 -12.73 -5.60 -3.83
N GLU A 172 -11.69 -5.68 -4.66
CA GLU A 172 -10.45 -4.92 -4.56
C GLU A 172 -10.53 -3.54 -5.24
N VAL A 173 -9.68 -2.61 -4.79
CA VAL A 173 -9.38 -1.34 -5.45
C VAL A 173 -7.94 -1.32 -5.96
N ARG A 174 -7.74 -0.63 -7.08
CA ARG A 174 -6.43 -0.26 -7.62
C ARG A 174 -6.42 1.24 -7.84
N ALA A 175 -5.47 1.93 -7.24
CA ALA A 175 -5.36 3.39 -7.33
C ALA A 175 -3.99 3.81 -7.88
N LYS A 176 -3.99 4.75 -8.82
CA LYS A 176 -2.77 5.28 -9.43
C LYS A 176 -2.80 6.80 -9.48
N HIS A 177 -1.66 7.41 -9.16
CA HIS A 177 -1.38 8.78 -9.54
C HIS A 177 -1.08 8.79 -11.04
N VAL A 178 -1.85 9.56 -11.80
CA VAL A 178 -1.69 9.73 -13.25
C VAL A 178 -1.21 11.15 -13.54
N ALA A 179 -0.36 11.31 -14.56
CA ALA A 179 0.14 12.63 -14.95
C ALA A 179 -1.02 13.57 -15.29
N ASP A 180 -1.95 13.08 -16.13
CA ASP A 180 -3.13 13.79 -16.58
C ASP A 180 -4.30 12.82 -16.81
N VAL A 181 -5.53 13.31 -16.71
CA VAL A 181 -6.77 12.56 -17.00
C VAL A 181 -7.07 12.70 -18.48
N THR A 182 -6.57 11.76 -19.30
CA THR A 182 -6.78 11.73 -20.75
C THR A 182 -7.21 10.34 -21.19
N ALA A 183 -7.86 10.24 -22.36
CA ALA A 183 -8.25 8.93 -22.91
C ALA A 183 -7.08 7.97 -23.02
N LYS A 184 -5.89 8.47 -23.41
CA LYS A 184 -4.68 7.65 -23.56
C LYS A 184 -4.19 7.12 -22.21
N THR A 185 -4.02 7.99 -21.22
CA THR A 185 -3.47 7.63 -19.90
C THR A 185 -4.41 6.69 -19.14
N LEU A 186 -5.72 6.94 -19.20
CA LEU A 186 -6.70 6.09 -18.55
C LEU A 186 -6.85 4.74 -19.25
N ARG A 187 -6.85 4.70 -20.59
CA ARG A 187 -6.94 3.44 -21.33
C ARG A 187 -5.86 2.47 -20.90
N GLU A 188 -4.61 2.93 -20.81
CA GLU A 188 -3.50 2.10 -20.34
C GLU A 188 -3.73 1.59 -18.91
N ALA A 189 -4.16 2.47 -18.00
CA ALA A 189 -4.42 2.10 -16.61
C ALA A 189 -5.58 1.09 -16.48
N ILE A 190 -6.67 1.29 -17.24
CA ILE A 190 -7.88 0.47 -17.20
C ILE A 190 -7.62 -0.89 -17.84
N PHE A 191 -7.09 -0.92 -19.06
CA PHE A 191 -7.08 -2.15 -19.87
C PHE A 191 -6.01 -3.15 -19.42
N THR A 192 -4.98 -2.66 -18.71
CA THR A 192 -3.98 -3.53 -18.08
C THR A 192 -4.45 -4.11 -16.75
N GLN A 193 -5.49 -3.52 -16.13
CA GLN A 193 -5.85 -3.83 -14.75
C GLN A 193 -7.30 -4.26 -14.53
N ALA A 194 -8.18 -4.11 -15.51
CA ALA A 194 -9.57 -4.56 -15.48
C ALA A 194 -9.85 -5.53 -16.62
N SER A 195 -10.57 -6.61 -16.31
CA SER A 195 -11.02 -7.57 -17.31
C SER A 195 -12.12 -6.96 -18.17
N ARG A 196 -11.94 -6.97 -19.49
CA ARG A 196 -12.95 -6.51 -20.46
C ARG A 196 -14.24 -7.35 -20.44
N LYS A 197 -14.24 -8.51 -19.79
CA LYS A 197 -15.44 -9.34 -19.60
C LYS A 197 -16.39 -8.81 -18.52
N SER A 198 -16.02 -7.73 -17.82
CA SER A 198 -16.82 -7.14 -16.74
C SER A 198 -17.92 -6.21 -17.24
N GLU A 199 -18.93 -5.98 -16.40
CA GLU A 199 -19.81 -4.80 -16.52
C GLU A 199 -19.07 -3.57 -15.98
N PHE A 200 -18.79 -2.61 -16.85
CA PHE A 200 -17.98 -1.42 -16.56
C PHE A 200 -18.88 -0.24 -16.19
N HIS A 201 -18.58 0.43 -15.09
CA HIS A 201 -19.36 1.56 -14.58
C HIS A 201 -18.48 2.81 -14.46
N THR A 202 -18.93 3.93 -15.02
CA THR A 202 -18.19 5.20 -15.02
C THR A 202 -19.12 6.40 -14.85
N ASP A 203 -18.56 7.59 -14.76
CA ASP A 203 -19.30 8.83 -15.04
C ASP A 203 -19.56 9.00 -16.55
N GLU A 204 -20.20 10.10 -16.94
CA GLU A 204 -20.51 10.44 -18.34
C GLU A 204 -19.38 11.16 -19.10
N SER A 205 -18.15 11.16 -18.59
CA SER A 205 -17.02 11.76 -19.32
C SER A 205 -16.85 11.07 -20.68
N LEU A 206 -16.73 11.89 -21.74
CA LEU A 206 -16.47 11.41 -23.12
C LEU A 206 -15.24 10.50 -23.21
N THR A 207 -14.32 10.67 -22.25
CA THR A 207 -13.12 9.85 -22.10
C THR A 207 -13.48 8.38 -21.92
N TYR A 208 -14.49 8.08 -21.11
CA TYR A 208 -14.96 6.72 -20.84
C TYR A 208 -15.86 6.15 -21.92
N TYR A 209 -16.66 6.99 -22.60
CA TYR A 209 -17.65 6.55 -23.58
C TYR A 209 -17.07 5.58 -24.62
N TRP A 210 -15.91 5.90 -25.19
CA TRP A 210 -15.28 5.04 -26.21
C TRP A 210 -14.62 3.79 -25.61
N MET A 211 -14.03 3.91 -24.42
CA MET A 211 -13.40 2.79 -23.73
C MET A 211 -14.43 1.75 -23.25
N GLY A 212 -15.58 2.22 -22.77
CA GLY A 212 -16.65 1.37 -22.27
C GLY A 212 -17.26 0.46 -23.32
N LYS A 213 -17.25 0.87 -24.60
CA LYS A 213 -17.69 0.03 -25.73
C LYS A 213 -16.88 -1.25 -25.91
N GLU A 214 -15.69 -1.34 -25.31
CA GLU A 214 -14.83 -2.53 -25.38
C GLU A 214 -15.00 -3.48 -24.20
N PHE A 215 -15.86 -3.14 -23.24
CA PHE A 215 -16.26 -4.03 -22.15
C PHE A 215 -17.53 -4.80 -22.51
N ALA A 216 -17.77 -5.92 -21.82
CA ALA A 216 -18.95 -6.75 -22.04
C ALA A 216 -20.26 -5.95 -21.87
N LYS A 217 -20.25 -4.95 -20.99
CA LYS A 217 -21.34 -3.99 -20.80
C LYS A 217 -20.79 -2.71 -20.20
N HIS A 218 -21.37 -1.56 -20.55
CA HIS A 218 -21.01 -0.27 -19.98
C HIS A 218 -22.26 0.46 -19.50
N LYS A 219 -22.20 0.98 -18.28
CA LYS A 219 -23.22 1.85 -17.70
C LYS A 219 -22.58 3.14 -17.19
N THR A 220 -23.31 4.24 -17.31
CA THR A 220 -22.87 5.57 -16.87
C THR A 220 -23.89 6.19 -15.94
N VAL A 221 -23.45 7.15 -15.13
CA VAL A 221 -24.30 8.02 -14.31
C VAL A 221 -23.93 9.49 -14.54
N ASN A 222 -24.95 10.35 -14.60
CA ASN A 222 -24.74 11.78 -14.85
C ASN A 222 -24.61 12.58 -13.54
N HIS A 223 -23.39 12.76 -13.05
CA HIS A 223 -23.14 13.58 -11.86
C HIS A 223 -23.48 15.07 -12.04
N SER A 224 -23.55 15.58 -13.28
CA SER A 224 -23.92 16.98 -13.54
C SER A 224 -25.43 17.24 -13.40
N GLN A 225 -26.25 16.19 -13.38
CA GLN A 225 -27.68 16.24 -13.14
C GLN A 225 -28.06 15.72 -11.74
N ASP A 226 -27.09 15.65 -10.82
CA ASP A 226 -27.26 15.05 -9.49
C ASP A 226 -27.76 13.59 -9.54
N GLU A 227 -27.46 12.88 -10.63
CA GLU A 227 -27.77 11.46 -10.80
C GLU A 227 -26.61 10.62 -10.26
N TYR A 228 -26.76 10.12 -9.03
CA TYR A 228 -25.72 9.32 -8.37
C TYR A 228 -25.93 7.80 -8.50
N TYR A 229 -27.12 7.34 -8.89
CA TYR A 229 -27.43 5.93 -9.12
C TYR A 229 -28.63 5.79 -10.06
N LYS A 230 -28.53 4.91 -11.07
CA LYS A 230 -29.61 4.65 -12.01
C LYS A 230 -29.54 3.23 -12.57
N ASP A 231 -30.61 2.46 -12.46
CA ASP A 231 -30.71 1.12 -13.06
C ASP A 231 -29.51 0.19 -12.74
N GLY A 232 -28.99 0.28 -11.52
CA GLY A 232 -27.82 -0.48 -11.07
C GLY A 232 -26.46 0.18 -11.36
N ALA A 233 -26.43 1.22 -12.21
CA ALA A 233 -25.26 2.02 -12.55
C ALA A 233 -24.85 2.93 -11.39
N GLY A 234 -23.54 3.08 -11.20
CA GLY A 234 -22.97 3.98 -10.20
C GLY A 234 -21.53 3.63 -9.87
N VAL A 235 -20.80 4.62 -9.37
CA VAL A 235 -19.37 4.56 -8.99
C VAL A 235 -19.16 4.75 -7.48
N GLN A 236 -20.17 4.40 -6.67
CA GLN A 236 -20.16 4.69 -5.23
C GLN A 236 -19.02 4.03 -4.47
N SER A 237 -18.51 2.90 -4.95
CA SER A 237 -17.37 2.21 -4.33
C SER A 237 -16.09 3.03 -4.54
N ALA A 238 -15.89 3.57 -5.74
CA ALA A 238 -14.79 4.49 -6.05
C ALA A 238 -14.90 5.81 -5.26
N GLU A 239 -16.09 6.41 -5.20
CA GLU A 239 -16.35 7.61 -4.40
C GLU A 239 -16.07 7.37 -2.91
N SER A 240 -16.50 6.22 -2.38
CA SER A 240 -16.26 5.81 -0.99
C SER A 240 -14.77 5.66 -0.70
N PHE A 241 -14.01 5.05 -1.61
CA PHE A 241 -12.56 4.95 -1.53
C PHE A 241 -11.91 6.34 -1.50
N PHE A 242 -12.28 7.23 -2.43
CA PHE A 242 -11.78 8.60 -2.48
C PHE A 242 -12.14 9.40 -1.23
N ALA A 243 -13.34 9.21 -0.68
CA ALA A 243 -13.77 9.87 0.54
C ALA A 243 -12.95 9.44 1.77
N ILE A 244 -12.56 8.16 1.87
CA ILE A 244 -11.66 7.69 2.94
C ILE A 244 -10.26 8.27 2.75
N MET A 245 -9.71 8.18 1.53
CA MET A 245 -8.38 8.65 1.20
C MET A 245 -8.23 10.16 1.45
N LYS A 246 -9.13 10.99 0.92
CA LYS A 246 -9.10 12.45 1.12
C LYS A 246 -9.22 12.84 2.59
N ARG A 247 -10.08 12.17 3.37
CA ARG A 247 -10.18 12.41 4.82
C ARG A 247 -8.88 12.07 5.54
N GLY A 248 -8.19 11.01 5.15
CA GLY A 248 -6.87 10.67 5.69
C GLY A 248 -5.81 11.69 5.30
N ILE A 249 -5.80 12.15 4.04
CA ILE A 249 -4.89 13.21 3.59
C ILE A 249 -5.13 14.50 4.38
N THR A 250 -6.38 14.96 4.50
CA THR A 250 -6.69 16.21 5.21
C THR A 250 -6.51 16.09 6.73
N GLY A 251 -6.87 14.96 7.33
CA GLY A 251 -6.91 14.78 8.78
C GLY A 251 -5.63 14.21 9.41
N SER A 252 -5.01 13.22 8.77
CA SER A 252 -3.87 12.48 9.35
C SER A 252 -2.53 13.01 8.83
N PHE A 253 -2.45 13.36 7.54
CA PHE A 253 -1.19 13.71 6.89
C PHE A 253 -1.02 15.21 6.65
N HIS A 254 -2.14 15.93 6.50
CA HIS A 254 -2.29 17.33 6.11
C HIS A 254 -1.72 17.71 4.73
N SER A 255 -0.57 17.15 4.34
CA SER A 255 0.06 17.38 3.05
C SER A 255 0.83 16.14 2.59
N VAL A 256 0.77 15.84 1.30
CA VAL A 256 1.50 14.76 0.63
C VAL A 256 2.13 15.34 -0.63
N SER A 257 3.44 15.18 -0.78
CA SER A 257 4.15 15.60 -1.99
C SER A 257 3.83 14.67 -3.16
N GLU A 258 3.85 15.22 -4.38
CA GLU A 258 3.68 14.46 -5.63
C GLU A 258 4.57 13.21 -5.68
N GLN A 259 5.85 13.36 -5.32
CA GLN A 259 6.85 12.29 -5.29
C GLN A 259 6.49 11.10 -4.40
N HIS A 260 5.61 11.30 -3.42
CA HIS A 260 5.19 10.26 -2.49
C HIS A 260 3.73 9.87 -2.64
N LEU A 261 2.94 10.58 -3.45
CA LEU A 261 1.50 10.39 -3.56
C LEU A 261 1.13 8.94 -3.86
N GLN A 262 1.82 8.28 -4.80
CA GLN A 262 1.56 6.87 -5.11
C GLN A 262 1.72 5.96 -3.89
N ARG A 263 2.73 6.18 -3.03
CA ARG A 263 2.95 5.37 -1.82
C ARG A 263 1.81 5.52 -0.82
N TYR A 264 1.18 6.69 -0.76
CA TYR A 264 -0.01 6.91 0.07
C TYR A 264 -1.25 6.28 -0.56
N LEU A 265 -1.39 6.31 -1.89
CA LEU A 265 -2.46 5.59 -2.58
C LEU A 265 -2.38 4.08 -2.33
N ASP A 266 -1.17 3.52 -2.43
CA ASP A 266 -0.89 2.12 -2.12
C ASP A 266 -1.28 1.77 -0.67
N GLU A 267 -0.99 2.65 0.29
CA GLU A 267 -1.42 2.50 1.69
C GLU A 267 -2.94 2.44 1.86
N PHE A 268 -3.68 3.32 1.17
CA PHE A 268 -5.15 3.31 1.23
C PHE A 268 -5.74 2.10 0.51
N ALA A 269 -5.20 1.76 -0.66
CA ALA A 269 -5.63 0.59 -1.43
C ALA A 269 -5.41 -0.70 -0.63
N PHE A 270 -4.26 -0.85 0.02
CA PHE A 270 -3.96 -1.98 0.89
C PHE A 270 -5.01 -2.14 2.00
N ARG A 271 -5.37 -1.06 2.70
CA ARG A 271 -6.39 -1.13 3.76
C ARG A 271 -7.78 -1.46 3.24
N TRP A 272 -8.12 -0.96 2.05
CA TRP A 272 -9.37 -1.30 1.39
C TRP A 272 -9.39 -2.79 1.01
N ASN A 273 -8.34 -3.29 0.37
CA ASN A 273 -8.23 -4.68 -0.09
C ASN A 273 -8.14 -5.68 1.07
N ASN A 274 -7.82 -5.21 2.27
CA ASN A 274 -7.73 -6.03 3.48
C ASN A 274 -8.77 -5.65 4.54
N ARG A 275 -9.93 -5.13 4.16
CA ARG A 275 -10.96 -4.63 5.10
C ARG A 275 -11.82 -5.75 5.70
N SER A 276 -12.45 -5.46 6.83
CA SER A 276 -13.33 -6.40 7.57
C SER A 276 -14.50 -6.94 6.74
N SER A 277 -15.02 -6.17 5.78
CA SER A 277 -16.08 -6.68 4.90
C SER A 277 -15.61 -7.80 3.95
N LEU A 278 -14.30 -8.03 3.85
CA LEU A 278 -13.69 -9.17 3.15
C LEU A 278 -13.23 -10.26 4.13
N GLY A 279 -13.67 -10.20 5.40
CA GLY A 279 -13.26 -11.14 6.45
C GLY A 279 -11.87 -10.88 7.03
N ILE A 280 -11.22 -9.78 6.68
CA ILE A 280 -9.84 -9.47 7.12
C ILE A 280 -9.84 -8.44 8.24
N GLU A 281 -9.61 -8.94 9.44
CA GLU A 281 -9.48 -8.15 10.67
C GLU A 281 -8.08 -7.55 10.83
N ASP A 282 -7.94 -6.60 11.76
CA ASP A 282 -6.73 -5.76 11.86
C ASP A 282 -5.44 -6.55 12.13
N PHE A 283 -5.50 -7.63 12.91
CA PHE A 283 -4.34 -8.50 13.14
C PHE A 283 -3.90 -9.20 11.85
N GLU A 284 -4.84 -9.79 11.11
CA GLU A 284 -4.52 -10.47 9.85
C GLU A 284 -4.05 -9.46 8.80
N ARG A 285 -4.64 -8.27 8.75
CA ARG A 285 -4.14 -7.19 7.90
C ARG A 285 -2.70 -6.80 8.24
N ALA A 286 -2.33 -6.77 9.52
CA ALA A 286 -0.95 -6.52 9.91
C ALA A 286 -0.01 -7.62 9.40
N ASN A 287 -0.44 -8.88 9.46
CA ASN A 287 0.31 -10.01 8.90
C ASN A 287 0.47 -9.90 7.37
N GLN A 288 -0.59 -9.53 6.65
CA GLN A 288 -0.53 -9.28 5.21
C GLN A 288 0.45 -8.16 4.86
N LEU A 289 0.51 -7.11 5.69
CA LEU A 289 1.50 -6.04 5.53
C LEU A 289 2.93 -6.54 5.74
N VAL A 290 3.15 -7.37 6.76
CA VAL A 290 4.45 -8.00 7.03
C VAL A 290 4.88 -8.88 5.86
N LYS A 291 3.98 -9.73 5.33
CA LYS A 291 4.23 -10.54 4.13
C LYS A 291 4.61 -9.66 2.93
N GLY A 292 3.93 -8.52 2.75
CA GLY A 292 4.23 -7.54 1.72
C GLY A 292 5.63 -6.92 1.79
N ALA A 293 6.31 -7.03 2.94
CA ALA A 293 7.67 -6.52 3.11
C ALA A 293 8.74 -7.33 2.38
N ALA A 294 8.47 -8.59 2.00
CA ALA A 294 9.42 -9.47 1.35
C ALA A 294 9.85 -8.95 -0.03
N GLY A 295 11.17 -8.94 -0.28
CA GLY A 295 11.75 -8.48 -1.54
C GLY A 295 11.69 -6.96 -1.75
N ARG A 296 11.41 -6.18 -0.70
CA ARG A 296 11.23 -4.72 -0.78
C ARG A 296 12.24 -3.98 0.09
N ARG A 297 13.47 -3.90 -0.38
CA ARG A 297 14.49 -3.07 0.28
C ARG A 297 14.43 -1.64 -0.26
N LEU A 298 13.91 -0.72 0.55
CA LEU A 298 13.96 0.71 0.21
C LEU A 298 15.32 1.30 0.60
N THR A 299 16.16 1.60 -0.39
CA THR A 299 17.42 2.33 -0.23
C THR A 299 17.19 3.81 -0.47
N TYR A 300 17.34 4.63 0.57
CA TYR A 300 17.44 6.08 0.41
C TYR A 300 18.90 6.39 0.10
N ARG A 301 19.17 6.91 -1.10
CA ARG A 301 20.48 7.48 -1.43
C ARG A 301 20.66 8.78 -0.66
N GLY A 302 21.91 9.08 -0.31
CA GLY A 302 22.26 10.43 0.13
C GLY A 302 22.00 11.43 -1.02
N PRO A 303 21.69 12.71 -0.73
CA PRO A 303 21.63 13.75 -1.76
C PRO A 303 22.90 13.81 -2.63
N ASP A 304 24.03 13.40 -2.05
CA ASP A 304 25.36 13.47 -2.64
C ASP A 304 25.62 12.36 -3.68
N GLU A 305 24.79 11.30 -3.70
CA GLU A 305 24.93 10.11 -4.56
C GLU A 305 23.94 10.12 -5.75
N ALA A 306 23.21 11.21 -5.94
CA ALA A 306 22.19 11.35 -6.99
C ALA A 306 22.72 11.95 -8.31
N LYS A 307 24.01 12.26 -8.40
CA LYS A 307 24.58 13.02 -9.53
C LYS A 307 24.93 12.20 -10.78
N ASP A 308 24.87 10.87 -10.73
CA ASP A 308 25.36 10.00 -11.83
C ASP A 308 24.27 9.09 -12.41
N ALA A 309 23.06 9.61 -12.66
CA ALA A 309 22.00 8.88 -13.38
C ALA A 309 21.30 9.76 -14.42
#